data_AF-A0A535YXU2-F1
#
_entry.id   AF-A0A535YXU2-F1
#
_cell.length_a   1.000
_cell.length_b   1.000
_cell.length_c   1.000
_cell.angle_alpha   90.00
_cell.angle_beta   90.00
_cell.angle_gamma   90.00
#
_symmetry.space_group_name_H-M   'P 1'
#
loop_
_entity.id
_entity.type
_entity.pdbx_description
1 polymer ?
#
loop_
_entity_poly.entity_id
_entity_poly.type
_entity_poly.pdbx_seq_one_letter_code
_entity_poly.pdbx_strand_id
1 'polypeptide(L)' 'MLQMESTNSVATWYGGQEALTDRIEDVEQTVAEIDAVTADRVMGVARELFSQALQLAVIGPFRSETPFLKQIA' A
#
# COMPACT_ATOMS: atom_id res chain seq x y z
N MET A 1 -5.67 16.06 2.55
CA MET A 1 -4.38 15.37 2.29
C MET A 1 -3.23 16.30 2.64
N LEU A 2 -2.32 15.89 3.52
CA LEU A 2 -1.19 16.73 3.97
C LEU A 2 -0.10 16.94 2.90
N GLN A 3 -0.11 16.20 1.79
CA GLN A 3 0.91 16.28 0.73
C GLN A 3 0.52 17.17 -0.46
N MET A 4 -0.55 17.96 -0.37
CA MET A 4 -1.03 18.83 -1.46
C MET A 4 -0.66 20.31 -1.28
N GLU A 5 0.31 20.60 -0.40
CA GLU A 5 0.67 21.97 -0.01
C GLU A 5 1.80 22.57 -0.84
N SER A 6 2.68 21.75 -1.40
CA SER A 6 3.83 22.17 -2.19
C SER A 6 3.66 21.79 -3.66
N THR A 7 4.13 22.64 -4.57
CA THR A 7 3.99 22.41 -6.02
C THR A 7 4.70 21.16 -6.49
N ASN A 8 5.85 20.81 -5.90
CA ASN A 8 6.57 19.58 -6.22
C ASN A 8 5.80 18.32 -5.77
N SER A 9 5.15 18.35 -4.60
CA SER A 9 4.33 17.22 -4.14
C SER A 9 3.07 17.05 -4.99
N VAL A 10 2.42 18.15 -5.37
CA VAL A 10 1.26 18.14 -6.29
C VAL A 10 1.65 17.59 -7.67
N ALA A 11 2.78 18.02 -8.24
CA ALA A 11 3.27 17.51 -9.52
C ALA A 11 3.59 16.01 -9.46
N THR A 12 4.20 15.56 -8.35
CA THR A 12 4.52 14.13 -8.14
C THR A 12 3.25 13.29 -8.02
N TRP A 13 2.24 13.80 -7.30
CA TRP A 13 0.95 13.12 -7.13
C TRP A 13 0.25 12.89 -8.48
N TYR A 14 0.03 13.96 -9.26
CA TYR A 14 -0.67 13.84 -10.54
C TYR A 14 0.14 13.09 -11.60
N GLY A 15 1.43 13.37 -11.73
CA GLY A 15 2.29 12.67 -12.68
C GLY A 15 2.39 11.17 -12.39
N GLY A 16 2.41 10.78 -11.10
CA GLY A 16 2.40 9.38 -10.70
C GLY A 16 1.10 8.66 -11.06
N GLN A 17 -0.05 9.32 -10.89
CA GLN A 17 -1.34 8.76 -11.28
C GLN A 17 -1.41 8.49 -12.79
N GLU A 18 -1.08 9.50 -13.61
CA GLU A 18 -1.08 9.36 -15.07
C GLU A 18 -0.11 8.27 -15.52
N ALA A 19 1.12 8.26 -14.99
CA ALA A 19 2.13 7.28 -15.37
C ALA A 19 1.77 5.83 -15.03
N LEU A 20 0.99 5.59 -13.96
CA LEU A 20 0.65 4.24 -13.50
C LEU A 20 -0.73 3.77 -13.99
N THR A 21 -1.68 4.69 -14.13
CA THR A 21 -3.10 4.37 -14.30
C THR A 21 -3.72 4.96 -15.57
N ASP A 22 -2.95 5.78 -16.31
CA ASP A 22 -3.38 6.55 -17.48
C ASP A 22 -4.60 7.46 -17.19
N ARG A 23 -4.76 7.83 -15.91
CA ARG A 23 -5.88 8.61 -15.39
C ARG A 23 -5.38 9.55 -14.30
N ILE A 24 -6.08 10.69 -14.18
CA ILE A 24 -5.88 11.65 -13.10
C ILE A 24 -7.22 11.78 -12.38
N GLU A 25 -7.25 11.37 -11.12
CA GLU A 25 -8.39 11.53 -10.22
C GLU A 25 -8.30 12.85 -9.45
N ASP A 26 -9.46 13.43 -9.20
CA ASP A 26 -9.62 14.63 -8.39
C ASP A 26 -9.37 14.33 -6.90
N VAL A 27 -8.90 15.35 -6.17
CA VAL A 27 -8.52 15.20 -4.76
C VAL A 27 -9.75 14.92 -3.91
N GLU A 28 -10.83 15.66 -4.12
CA GLU A 28 -12.08 15.52 -3.39
C GLU A 28 -12.71 14.15 -3.65
N GLN A 29 -12.67 13.67 -4.90
CA GLN A 29 -13.12 12.32 -5.24
C GLN A 29 -12.29 11.25 -4.53
N THR A 30 -10.96 11.38 -4.56
CA THR A 30 -10.05 10.45 -3.87
C THR A 30 -10.35 10.39 -2.37
N VAL A 31 -10.57 11.55 -1.74
CA VAL A 31 -10.91 11.62 -0.31
C VAL A 31 -12.25 10.95 -0.04
N ALA A 32 -13.27 11.21 -0.86
CA ALA A 32 -14.58 10.59 -0.71
C ALA A 32 -14.53 9.05 -0.84
N GLU A 33 -13.71 8.53 -1.75
CA GLU A 33 -13.50 7.09 -1.91
C GLU A 33 -12.82 6.46 -0.68
N ILE A 34 -11.85 7.16 -0.08
CA ILE A 34 -11.20 6.72 1.16
C ILE A 34 -12.20 6.72 2.32
N ASP A 35 -12.97 7.80 2.48
CA ASP A 35 -13.97 7.93 3.56
C ASP A 35 -15.10 6.91 3.44
N ALA A 36 -15.39 6.42 2.23
CA ALA A 36 -16.38 5.39 1.98
C ALA A 36 -15.90 3.96 2.34
N VAL A 37 -14.63 3.78 2.72
CA VAL A 37 -14.09 2.46 3.09
C VAL A 37 -14.72 1.96 4.39
N THR A 38 -15.31 0.77 4.36
CA THR A 38 -15.91 0.11 5.52
C THR A 38 -15.00 -0.95 6.13
N ALA A 39 -15.23 -1.27 7.40
CA ALA A 39 -14.51 -2.35 8.09
C ALA A 39 -14.66 -3.70 7.37
N ASP A 40 -15.85 -4.00 6.83
CA ASP A 40 -16.08 -5.23 6.08
C ASP A 40 -15.24 -5.31 4.79
N ARG A 41 -15.06 -4.18 4.09
CA ARG A 41 -14.21 -4.12 2.90
C ARG A 41 -12.74 -4.34 3.26
N VAL A 42 -12.28 -3.75 4.36
CA VAL A 42 -10.93 -3.99 4.90
C VAL A 42 -10.75 -5.48 5.24
N MET A 43 -11.71 -6.08 5.93
CA MET A 43 -11.67 -7.50 6.27
C MET A 43 -11.69 -8.41 5.04
N GLY A 44 -12.42 -8.03 3.99
CA GLY A 44 -12.42 -8.74 2.70
C GLY A 44 -11.03 -8.78 2.07
N VAL A 45 -10.40 -7.61 1.92
CA VAL A 45 -9.04 -7.50 1.37
C VAL A 45 -8.02 -8.25 2.23
N ALA A 46 -8.13 -8.14 3.56
CA ALA A 46 -7.24 -8.86 4.47
C ALA A 46 -7.33 -10.38 4.27
N ARG A 47 -8.56 -10.94 4.18
CA ARG A 47 -8.75 -12.38 3.93
C ARG A 47 -8.14 -12.82 2.60
N GLU A 48 -8.27 -12.00 1.55
CA GLU A 48 -7.67 -12.29 0.25
C GLU A 48 -6.13 -12.32 0.35
N LEU A 49 -5.52 -11.26 0.86
CA LEU A 49 -4.06 -11.14 0.93
C LEU A 49 -3.44 -12.22 1.83
N PHE A 50 -4.02 -12.49 3.00
CA PHE A 50 -3.49 -13.49 3.95
C PHE A 50 -3.84 -14.94 3.59
N SER A 51 -4.65 -15.17 2.55
CA SER A 51 -4.84 -16.52 1.99
C SER A 51 -3.72 -16.96 1.06
N GLN A 52 -2.86 -16.03 0.65
CA GLN A 52 -1.75 -16.28 -0.28
C GLN A 52 -0.49 -16.73 0.48
N ALA A 53 0.45 -17.34 -0.25
CA ALA A 53 1.74 -17.70 0.30
C ALA A 53 2.52 -16.46 0.72
N LEU A 54 2.95 -16.41 1.98
CA LEU A 54 3.74 -15.29 2.51
C LEU A 54 5.20 -15.41 2.08
N GLN A 55 5.79 -14.28 1.67
CA GLN A 55 7.21 -14.19 1.33
C GLN A 55 7.92 -13.28 2.34
N LEU A 56 9.03 -13.75 2.90
CA LEU A 56 9.84 -13.00 3.86
C LEU A 56 11.26 -12.81 3.32
N ALA A 57 11.73 -11.57 3.33
CA ALA A 57 13.13 -11.22 3.04
C ALA A 57 13.77 -10.64 4.30
N VAL A 58 14.88 -11.21 4.75
CA VAL A 58 15.63 -10.79 5.94
C VAL A 58 17.06 -10.44 5.55
N ILE A 59 17.53 -9.25 5.94
CA ILE A 59 18.87 -8.74 5.59
C ILE A 59 19.59 -8.29 6.85
N GLY A 60 20.82 -8.77 7.06
CA GLY A 60 21.68 -8.35 8.15
C GLY A 60 22.71 -9.42 8.52
N PRO A 61 23.62 -9.13 9.46
CA PRO A 61 24.43 -10.16 10.07
C PRO A 61 23.62 -10.84 11.18
N PHE A 62 23.09 -12.03 10.91
CA PHE A 62 22.45 -12.89 11.90
C PHE A 62 23.29 -14.14 12.15
N ARG A 63 23.27 -14.62 13.40
CA ARG A 63 24.01 -15.84 13.79
C ARG A 63 23.40 -17.11 13.20
N SER A 64 22.12 -17.08 12.84
CA SER A 64 21.38 -18.22 12.25
C SER A 64 20.07 -17.73 11.63
N GLU A 65 19.65 -18.39 10.56
CA GLU A 65 18.37 -18.17 9.86
C GLU A 65 17.18 -18.93 10.47
N THR A 66 17.43 -19.87 11.38
CA THR A 66 16.43 -20.76 11.98
C THR A 66 15.20 -20.06 12.58
N PRO A 67 15.33 -18.89 13.27
CA PRO A 67 14.15 -18.18 13.78
C PRO A 67 13.20 -17.69 12.69
N PHE A 68 13.72 -17.39 11.49
CA PHE A 68 12.94 -16.84 10.38
C PHE A 68 12.25 -17.95 9.59
N LEU A 69 12.92 -19.08 9.37
CA LEU A 69 12.33 -20.22 8.65
C LEU A 69 11.10 -20.81 9.36
N LYS A 70 11.04 -20.74 10.70
CA LYS A 70 9.88 -21.19 11.48
C LYS A 70 8.61 -20.36 11.29
N GLN A 71 8.71 -19.15 10.71
CA GLN A 71 7.58 -18.22 10.60
C GLN A 71 6.96 -18.15 9.19
N ILE A 72 7.59 -18.78 8.20
CA ILE A 72 7.13 -18.81 6.80
C ILE A 72 6.61 -20.23 6.41
N ALA A 73 6.70 -21.19 7.34
CA ALA A 73 6.25 -22.58 7.18
C ALA A 73 4.89 -22.84 7.83
#